data_AF-A0A0J9V7H9-F1
#
_entry.id   AF-A0A0J9V7H9-F1
#
_cell.length_a   1.000
_cell.length_b   1.000
_cell.length_c   1.000
_cell.angle_alpha   90.00
_cell.angle_beta   90.00
_cell.angle_gamma   90.00
#
_symmetry.space_group_name_H-M   'P 1'
#
loop_
_entity.id
_entity.type
_entity.pdbx_description
1 polymer ?
#
loop_
_entity_poly.entity_id
_entity_poly.type
_entity_poly.pdbx_seq_one_letter_code
_entity_poly.pdbx_strand_id
1 'polypeptide(L)'
;CNNLKFILDHWENLHDIFKTHFDQKELCNYLNYWLHEKIVGHPFRKNISKLLLTAWDFMKPNNSNGVTCLPKSYHVSEKQFKKKKKLYDFLGYYKSISNILKTGQTLNVEQYCDYIKNNFGLYYVMENEDKCSNSSVYKDELASFKNLFSNELDTLKSKCPGKYLELFFEKEKT
;
A
#
# COMPACT_ATOMS: atom_id res chain seq x y z
N CYS A 1 5.89 -1.37 -23.30
CA CYS A 1 7.26 -1.79 -22.91
C CYS A 1 8.24 -0.62 -22.78
N ASN A 2 8.29 0.33 -23.72
CA ASN A 2 9.25 1.44 -23.68
C ASN A 2 9.20 2.28 -22.39
N ASN A 3 8.00 2.57 -21.87
CA ASN A 3 7.86 3.33 -20.63
C ASN A 3 8.40 2.58 -19.40
N LEU A 4 8.16 1.25 -19.32
CA LEU A 4 8.68 0.44 -18.22
C LEU A 4 10.20 0.39 -18.27
N LYS A 5 10.77 0.12 -19.45
CA LYS A 5 12.22 0.13 -19.65
C LYS A 5 12.84 1.46 -19.24
N PHE A 6 12.25 2.58 -19.67
CA PHE A 6 12.72 3.91 -19.30
C PHE A 6 12.74 4.14 -17.78
N ILE A 7 11.69 3.72 -17.07
CA ILE A 7 11.63 3.82 -15.60
C ILE A 7 12.75 2.99 -14.95
N LEU A 8 12.98 1.77 -15.44
CA LEU A 8 14.01 0.87 -14.89
C LEU A 8 15.43 1.34 -15.18
N ASP A 9 15.69 1.85 -16.39
CA ASP A 9 16.99 2.40 -16.79
C ASP A 9 17.37 3.64 -15.95
N HIS A 10 16.38 4.40 -15.47
CA HIS A 10 16.58 5.60 -14.64
C HIS A 10 16.24 5.36 -13.16
N TRP A 11 16.21 4.10 -12.70
CA TRP A 11 15.75 3.75 -11.37
C TRP A 11 16.55 4.43 -10.25
N GLU A 12 17.88 4.49 -10.37
CA GLU A 12 18.75 5.16 -9.39
C GLU A 12 18.42 6.66 -9.27
N ASN A 13 18.23 7.33 -10.40
CA ASN A 13 17.86 8.76 -10.41
C ASN A 13 16.46 8.99 -9.81
N LEU A 14 15.48 8.14 -10.14
CA LEU A 14 14.15 8.20 -9.53
C LEU A 14 14.21 7.98 -8.02
N HIS A 15 14.98 6.99 -7.58
CA HIS A 15 15.20 6.76 -6.16
C HIS A 15 15.82 7.99 -5.50
N ASP A 16 16.83 8.63 -6.10
CA ASP A 16 17.46 9.83 -5.55
C ASP A 16 16.48 11.01 -5.41
N ILE A 17 15.59 11.20 -6.39
CA ILE A 17 14.54 12.23 -6.36
C ILE A 17 13.54 11.95 -5.23
N PHE A 18 13.12 10.69 -5.07
CA PHE A 18 12.04 10.32 -4.15
C PHE A 18 12.50 9.87 -2.75
N LYS A 19 13.81 9.69 -2.51
CA LYS A 19 14.36 9.22 -1.21
C LYS A 19 13.98 10.09 -0.02
N THR A 20 13.61 11.35 -0.26
CA THR A 20 13.15 12.30 0.77
C THR A 20 11.75 11.97 1.28
N HIS A 21 10.96 11.22 0.52
CA HIS A 21 9.57 10.88 0.81
C HIS A 21 9.34 9.38 1.00
N PHE A 22 10.09 8.55 0.28
CA PHE A 22 9.94 7.09 0.26
C PHE A 22 11.29 6.41 0.35
N ASP A 23 11.38 5.34 1.14
CA ASP A 23 12.53 4.44 1.02
C ASP A 23 12.51 3.67 -0.32
N GLN A 24 13.63 3.04 -0.67
CA GLN A 24 13.75 2.27 -1.91
C GLN A 24 12.68 1.17 -2.04
N LYS A 25 12.32 0.52 -0.93
CA LYS A 25 11.35 -0.58 -0.90
C LYS A 25 9.94 -0.04 -1.10
N GLU A 26 9.59 1.09 -0.50
CA GLU A 26 8.33 1.78 -0.67
C GLU A 26 8.16 2.26 -2.11
N LEU A 27 9.17 2.90 -2.69
CA LEU A 27 9.13 3.35 -4.09
C LEU A 27 8.93 2.16 -5.05
N CYS A 28 9.63 1.05 -4.80
CA CYS A 28 9.46 -0.17 -5.60
C CYS A 28 8.08 -0.81 -5.43
N ASN A 29 7.53 -0.82 -4.21
CA ASN A 29 6.18 -1.30 -3.95
C ASN A 29 5.13 -0.44 -4.68
N TYR A 30 5.29 0.88 -4.64
CA TYR A 30 4.42 1.81 -5.34
C TYR A 30 4.43 1.55 -6.86
N LEU A 31 5.62 1.41 -7.48
CA LEU A 31 5.72 1.08 -8.90
C LEU A 31 5.01 -0.23 -9.24
N ASN A 32 5.19 -1.26 -8.41
CA ASN A 32 4.52 -2.55 -8.58
C ASN A 32 3.00 -2.43 -8.50
N TYR A 33 2.46 -1.73 -7.50
CA TYR A 33 1.02 -1.49 -7.40
C TYR A 33 0.48 -0.67 -8.58
N TRP A 34 1.19 0.38 -8.99
CA TRP A 34 0.80 1.24 -10.10
C TRP A 34 0.74 0.47 -11.42
N LEU A 35 1.72 -0.38 -11.73
CA LEU A 35 1.73 -1.19 -12.95
C LEU A 35 0.58 -2.19 -12.99
N HIS A 36 0.34 -2.90 -11.88
CA HIS A 36 -0.75 -3.88 -11.81
C HIS A 36 -2.14 -3.24 -11.78
N GLU A 37 -2.25 -1.98 -11.36
CA GLU A 37 -3.48 -1.20 -11.49
C GLU A 37 -3.85 -0.94 -12.96
N LYS A 38 -2.87 -0.72 -13.85
CA LYS A 38 -3.12 -0.46 -15.27
C LYS A 38 -3.79 -1.63 -16.01
N ILE A 39 -3.73 -2.83 -15.43
CA ILE A 39 -4.29 -4.05 -16.04
C ILE A 39 -5.53 -4.57 -15.29
N VAL A 40 -6.05 -3.79 -14.34
CA VAL A 40 -7.37 -3.99 -13.72
C VAL A 40 -8.45 -3.94 -14.81
N GLY A 41 -9.43 -4.85 -14.74
CA GLY A 41 -10.54 -4.98 -15.69
C GLY A 41 -10.17 -5.69 -16.99
N HIS A 42 -8.89 -5.99 -17.23
CA HIS A 42 -8.46 -6.62 -18.46
C HIS A 42 -8.74 -8.14 -18.45
N PRO A 43 -9.41 -8.71 -19.47
CA PRO A 43 -9.75 -10.15 -19.52
C PRO A 43 -8.53 -11.08 -19.36
N PHE A 44 -7.39 -10.65 -19.90
CA PHE A 44 -6.13 -11.39 -19.84
C PHE A 44 -5.18 -10.95 -18.72
N ARG A 45 -5.68 -10.32 -17.64
CA ARG A 45 -4.86 -9.78 -16.53
C ARG A 45 -3.80 -10.77 -16.03
N LYS A 46 -4.16 -12.04 -15.82
CA LYS A 46 -3.22 -13.07 -15.34
C LYS A 46 -2.06 -13.28 -16.31
N ASN A 47 -2.33 -13.29 -17.61
CA ASN A 47 -1.32 -13.47 -18.64
C ASN A 47 -0.45 -12.22 -18.78
N ILE A 48 -1.05 -11.03 -18.78
CA ILE A 48 -0.31 -9.77 -18.82
C ILE A 48 0.57 -9.62 -17.59
N SER A 49 0.07 -9.97 -16.40
CA SER A 49 0.88 -9.99 -15.18
C SER A 49 2.11 -10.87 -15.32
N LYS A 50 1.99 -12.07 -15.92
CA LYS A 50 3.15 -12.94 -16.18
C LYS A 50 4.12 -12.32 -17.19
N LEU A 51 3.59 -11.78 -18.29
CA LEU A 51 4.39 -11.09 -19.31
C LEU A 51 5.13 -9.88 -18.72
N LEU A 52 4.53 -9.15 -17.79
CA LEU A 52 5.17 -8.04 -17.08
C LEU A 52 6.38 -8.53 -16.29
N LEU A 53 6.28 -9.64 -15.55
CA LEU A 53 7.41 -10.22 -14.82
C LEU A 53 8.55 -10.58 -15.79
N THR A 54 8.22 -11.32 -16.85
CA THR A 54 9.20 -11.74 -17.86
C THR A 54 9.85 -10.54 -18.54
N ALA A 55 9.07 -9.55 -18.95
CA ALA A 55 9.59 -8.34 -19.58
C ALA A 55 10.50 -7.55 -18.64
N TRP A 56 10.17 -7.50 -17.34
CA TRP A 56 10.98 -6.85 -16.33
C TRP A 56 12.35 -7.53 -16.16
N ASP A 57 12.38 -8.87 -16.11
CA ASP A 57 13.62 -9.63 -16.01
C ASP A 57 14.52 -9.39 -17.23
N PHE A 58 13.94 -9.32 -18.44
CA PHE A 58 14.68 -8.97 -19.67
C PHE A 58 15.19 -7.52 -19.69
N MET A 59 14.51 -6.61 -18.99
CA MET A 59 14.88 -5.19 -18.94
C MET A 59 15.85 -4.87 -17.79
N LYS A 60 16.15 -5.84 -16.91
CA LYS A 60 17.03 -5.61 -15.78
C LYS A 60 18.43 -5.21 -16.29
N PRO A 61 18.99 -4.06 -15.83
CA PRO A 61 20.33 -3.65 -16.23
C PRO A 61 21.36 -4.68 -15.76
N ASN A 62 22.27 -5.11 -16.63
CA ASN A 62 23.32 -6.08 -16.29
C ASN A 62 24.31 -5.57 -15.21
N ASN A 63 24.37 -4.24 -15.01
CA ASN A 63 25.44 -3.58 -14.24
C ASN A 63 24.92 -2.69 -13.09
N SER A 64 23.73 -2.96 -12.54
CA SER A 64 23.20 -2.13 -11.44
C SER A 64 23.93 -2.43 -10.12
N ASN A 65 24.60 -1.42 -9.57
CA ASN A 65 25.41 -1.48 -8.34
C ASN A 65 24.57 -1.56 -7.04
N GLY A 66 23.60 -2.48 -6.99
CA GLY A 66 22.89 -2.87 -5.78
C GLY A 66 21.49 -2.29 -5.59
N VAL A 67 21.10 -1.21 -6.27
CA VAL A 67 19.75 -0.63 -6.16
C VAL A 67 18.89 -1.14 -7.31
N THR A 68 18.14 -2.23 -7.09
CA THR A 68 17.18 -2.74 -8.09
C THR A 68 15.79 -2.88 -7.51
N CYS A 69 14.78 -2.40 -8.25
CA CYS A 69 13.39 -2.73 -7.98
C CYS A 69 13.04 -4.06 -8.64
N LEU A 70 12.59 -5.01 -7.82
CA LEU A 70 12.16 -6.32 -8.29
C LEU A 70 10.66 -6.30 -8.62
N PRO A 71 10.26 -6.98 -9.70
CA PRO A 71 8.86 -7.12 -10.03
C PRO A 71 8.16 -7.99 -8.98
N LYS A 72 6.95 -7.59 -8.59
CA LYS A 72 6.06 -8.36 -7.73
C LYS A 72 4.94 -8.96 -8.55
N SER A 73 4.63 -10.20 -8.23
CA SER A 73 3.46 -10.89 -8.76
C SER A 73 2.34 -10.85 -7.73
N TYR A 74 1.18 -10.31 -8.11
CA TYR A 74 -0.01 -10.34 -7.29
C TYR A 74 -0.92 -11.48 -7.77
N HIS A 75 -0.68 -12.68 -7.25
CA HIS A 75 -1.44 -13.89 -7.57
C HIS A 75 -2.80 -13.94 -6.87
N VAL A 76 -3.59 -12.88 -7.05
CA VAL A 76 -4.87 -12.68 -6.36
C VAL A 76 -5.95 -12.30 -7.37
N SER A 77 -7.20 -12.48 -7.00
CA SER A 77 -8.32 -11.95 -7.78
C SER A 77 -8.23 -10.43 -7.89
N GLU A 78 -8.86 -9.85 -8.90
CA GLU A 78 -8.92 -8.39 -9.04
C GLU A 78 -9.54 -7.71 -7.81
N LYS A 79 -10.59 -8.31 -7.24
CA LYS A 79 -11.24 -7.80 -6.01
C LYS A 79 -10.24 -7.75 -4.84
N GLN A 80 -9.46 -8.81 -4.65
CA GLN A 80 -8.42 -8.86 -3.63
C GLN A 80 -7.31 -7.85 -3.90
N PHE A 81 -6.86 -7.72 -5.16
CA PHE A 81 -5.85 -6.72 -5.54
C PHE A 81 -6.32 -5.29 -5.26
N LYS A 82 -7.56 -4.94 -5.61
CA LYS A 82 -8.14 -3.62 -5.33
C LYS A 82 -8.11 -3.29 -3.83
N LYS A 83 -8.41 -4.26 -2.97
CA LYS A 83 -8.33 -4.09 -1.51
C LYS A 83 -6.90 -3.92 -1.01
N LYS A 84 -5.97 -4.76 -1.47
CA LYS A 84 -4.53 -4.63 -1.18
C LYS A 84 -4.03 -3.22 -1.50
N LYS A 85 -4.27 -2.76 -2.73
CA LYS A 85 -3.84 -1.43 -3.18
C LYS A 85 -4.50 -0.32 -2.37
N LYS A 86 -5.81 -0.39 -2.14
CA LYS A 86 -6.52 0.63 -1.36
C LYS A 86 -5.96 0.77 0.06
N LEU A 87 -5.66 -0.35 0.73
CA LEU A 87 -5.05 -0.32 2.06
C LEU A 87 -3.61 0.20 2.00
N TYR A 88 -2.82 -0.22 1.01
CA TYR A 88 -1.46 0.29 0.79
C TYR A 88 -1.42 1.81 0.57
N ASP A 89 -2.26 2.34 -0.32
CA ASP A 89 -2.37 3.77 -0.59
C ASP A 89 -2.78 4.55 0.67
N PHE A 90 -3.72 4.02 1.46
CA PHE A 90 -4.11 4.60 2.74
C PHE A 90 -2.92 4.74 3.70
N LEU A 91 -2.12 3.68 3.86
CA LEU A 91 -0.94 3.71 4.72
C LEU A 91 0.07 4.78 4.26
N GLY A 92 0.27 4.91 2.94
CA GLY A 92 1.15 5.93 2.36
C GLY A 92 0.67 7.37 2.63
N TYR A 93 -0.63 7.62 2.51
CA TYR A 93 -1.21 8.95 2.77
C TYR A 93 -1.34 9.29 4.26
N TYR A 94 -1.33 8.29 5.13
CA TYR A 94 -1.61 8.49 6.55
C TYR A 94 -0.64 9.47 7.22
N LYS A 95 0.65 9.48 6.87
CA LYS A 95 1.62 10.44 7.43
C LYS A 95 1.20 11.89 7.23
N SER A 96 0.77 12.23 6.02
CA SER A 96 0.27 13.57 5.69
C SER A 96 -1.04 13.88 6.41
N ILE A 97 -1.94 12.90 6.50
CA ILE A 97 -3.22 13.03 7.22
C ILE A 97 -2.97 13.27 8.72
N SER A 98 -2.10 12.47 9.35
CA SER A 98 -1.73 12.59 10.76
C SER A 98 -1.16 13.98 11.08
N ASN A 99 -0.30 14.52 10.21
CA ASN A 99 0.21 15.89 10.36
C ASN A 99 -0.91 16.93 10.33
N ILE A 100 -1.86 16.82 9.39
CA ILE A 100 -3.02 17.73 9.31
C ILE A 100 -3.90 17.64 10.56
N LEU A 101 -4.15 16.42 11.07
CA LEU A 101 -4.92 16.20 12.30
C LEU A 101 -4.22 16.77 13.55
N LYS A 102 -2.89 16.70 13.59
CA LYS A 102 -2.08 17.25 14.69
C LYS A 102 -2.07 18.78 14.68
N THR A 103 -1.95 19.43 13.52
CA THR A 103 -1.94 20.90 13.44
C THR A 103 -3.32 21.53 13.63
N GLY A 104 -4.41 20.80 13.37
CA GLY A 104 -5.79 21.27 13.59
C GLY A 104 -6.19 22.46 12.70
N GLN A 105 -5.41 22.75 11.65
CA GLN A 105 -5.52 23.97 10.85
C GLN A 105 -6.59 23.94 9.75
N THR A 106 -7.40 22.87 9.63
CA THR A 106 -8.30 22.70 8.47
C THR A 106 -9.76 22.47 8.86
N LEU A 107 -10.67 23.00 8.04
CA LEU A 107 -12.13 22.79 8.10
C LEU A 107 -12.57 21.34 7.79
N ASN A 108 -11.63 20.44 7.46
CA ASN A 108 -11.93 19.10 6.91
C ASN A 108 -11.56 17.93 7.85
N VAL A 109 -11.33 18.17 9.14
CA VAL A 109 -10.96 17.13 10.12
C VAL A 109 -11.96 15.95 10.09
N GLU A 110 -13.25 16.23 10.02
CA GLU A 110 -14.29 15.20 9.95
C GLU A 110 -14.14 14.29 8.73
N GLN A 111 -13.91 14.87 7.54
CA GLN A 111 -13.69 14.12 6.30
C GLN A 111 -12.46 13.21 6.38
N TYR A 112 -11.38 13.68 7.02
CA TYR A 112 -10.19 12.85 7.25
C TYR A 112 -10.47 11.73 8.24
N CYS A 113 -11.20 12.01 9.33
CA CYS A 113 -11.60 10.97 10.28
C CYS A 113 -12.50 9.92 9.62
N ASP A 114 -13.43 10.30 8.75
CA ASP A 114 -14.27 9.36 8.01
C ASP A 114 -13.46 8.53 7.03
N TYR A 115 -12.51 9.14 6.33
CA TYR A 115 -11.58 8.42 5.48
C TYR A 115 -10.76 7.39 6.27
N ILE A 116 -10.26 7.75 7.46
CA ILE A 116 -9.55 6.82 8.36
C ILE A 116 -10.49 5.67 8.77
N LYS A 117 -11.68 5.98 9.31
CA LYS A 117 -12.66 4.99 9.76
C LYS A 117 -13.01 3.98 8.65
N ASN A 118 -13.22 4.47 7.43
CA ASN A 118 -13.51 3.63 6.27
C ASN A 118 -12.37 2.66 5.94
N ASN A 119 -11.11 3.08 6.10
CA ASN A 119 -9.95 2.22 5.85
C ASN A 119 -9.67 1.25 7.02
N PHE A 120 -10.00 1.61 8.26
CA PHE A 120 -10.06 0.66 9.38
C PHE A 120 -11.13 -0.42 9.13
N GLY A 121 -12.31 -0.03 8.63
CA GLY A 121 -13.33 -0.98 8.19
C GLY A 121 -12.82 -1.94 7.11
N LEU A 122 -12.07 -1.42 6.12
CA LEU A 122 -11.42 -2.25 5.09
C LEU A 122 -10.41 -3.24 5.68
N TYR A 123 -9.57 -2.79 6.63
CA TYR A 123 -8.64 -3.66 7.36
C TYR A 123 -9.37 -4.85 8.00
N TYR A 124 -10.47 -4.62 8.71
CA TYR A 124 -11.24 -5.71 9.34
C TYR A 124 -11.87 -6.66 8.33
N VAL A 125 -12.38 -6.13 7.22
CA VAL A 125 -12.90 -6.97 6.14
C VAL A 125 -11.81 -7.88 5.59
N MET A 126 -10.60 -7.35 5.37
CA MET A 126 -9.46 -8.13 4.89
C MET A 126 -9.00 -9.17 5.92
N GLU A 127 -8.89 -8.80 7.19
CA GLU A 127 -8.54 -9.70 8.29
C GLU A 127 -9.55 -10.86 8.41
N ASN A 128 -10.85 -10.55 8.36
CA ASN A 128 -11.91 -11.56 8.44
C ASN A 128 -11.94 -12.46 7.20
N GLU A 129 -11.74 -11.92 6.00
CA GLU A 129 -11.64 -12.73 4.78
C GLU A 129 -10.52 -13.77 4.92
N ASP A 130 -9.30 -13.34 5.27
CA ASP A 130 -8.17 -14.25 5.44
C ASP A 130 -8.42 -15.30 6.53
N LYS A 131 -9.03 -14.90 7.66
CA LYS A 131 -9.39 -15.82 8.74
C LYS A 131 -10.44 -16.85 8.31
N CYS A 132 -11.50 -16.41 7.63
CA CYS A 132 -12.61 -17.28 7.21
C CYS A 132 -12.20 -18.26 6.11
N SER A 133 -11.30 -17.87 5.20
CA SER A 133 -10.78 -18.77 4.15
C SER A 133 -9.49 -19.50 4.54
N ASN A 134 -9.00 -19.33 5.76
CA ASN A 134 -7.70 -19.84 6.21
C ASN A 134 -6.58 -19.52 5.19
N SER A 135 -6.55 -18.26 4.73
CA SER A 135 -5.60 -17.76 3.75
C SER A 135 -4.72 -16.66 4.33
N SER A 136 -3.71 -16.25 3.57
CA SER A 136 -2.76 -15.19 3.94
C SER A 136 -2.62 -14.15 2.82
N VAL A 137 -3.71 -13.92 2.08
CA VAL A 137 -3.74 -13.06 0.89
C VAL A 137 -3.29 -11.64 1.23
N TYR A 138 -3.68 -11.14 2.40
CA TYR A 138 -3.45 -9.76 2.84
C TYR A 138 -2.36 -9.63 3.91
N LYS A 139 -1.57 -10.69 4.14
CA LYS A 139 -0.57 -10.76 5.23
C LYS A 139 0.31 -9.51 5.33
N ASP A 140 0.88 -9.08 4.20
CA ASP A 140 1.80 -7.95 4.18
C ASP A 140 1.11 -6.63 4.54
N GLU A 141 -0.08 -6.37 3.97
CA GLU A 141 -0.79 -5.11 4.23
C GLU A 141 -1.36 -5.08 5.65
N LEU A 142 -1.86 -6.20 6.17
CA LEU A 142 -2.32 -6.30 7.56
C LEU A 142 -1.18 -6.08 8.55
N ALA A 143 0.01 -6.64 8.27
CA ALA A 143 1.20 -6.44 9.10
C ALA A 143 1.66 -4.97 9.07
N SER A 144 1.74 -4.35 7.90
CA SER A 144 2.09 -2.93 7.77
C SER A 144 1.08 -2.02 8.47
N PHE A 145 -0.21 -2.34 8.37
CA PHE A 145 -1.27 -1.61 9.05
C PHE A 145 -1.09 -1.66 10.56
N LYS A 146 -0.95 -2.86 11.14
CA LYS A 146 -0.75 -3.03 12.59
C LYS A 146 0.46 -2.22 13.07
N ASN A 147 1.62 -2.42 12.42
CA ASN A 147 2.85 -1.74 12.80
C ASN A 147 2.73 -0.21 12.80
N LEU A 148 1.99 0.37 11.84
CA LEU A 148 1.76 1.81 11.79
C LEU A 148 0.84 2.27 12.92
N PHE A 149 -0.29 1.61 13.11
CA PHE A 149 -1.34 2.08 14.01
C PHE A 149 -1.15 1.71 15.47
N SER A 150 -0.33 0.72 15.81
CA SER A 150 0.09 0.48 17.21
C SER A 150 0.83 1.70 17.78
N ASN A 151 1.53 2.48 16.95
CA ASN A 151 2.27 3.68 17.37
C ASN A 151 1.45 4.98 17.31
N GLU A 152 0.36 5.01 16.54
CA GLU A 152 -0.45 6.22 16.30
C GLU A 152 -1.78 6.22 17.07
N LEU A 153 -1.93 5.21 17.93
CA LEU A 153 -3.12 4.84 18.66
C LEU A 153 -3.67 6.03 19.48
N ASP A 154 -2.85 6.62 20.35
CA ASP A 154 -3.29 7.73 21.23
C ASP A 154 -3.65 9.00 20.45
N THR A 155 -2.92 9.30 19.37
CA THR A 155 -3.21 10.44 18.51
C THR A 155 -4.59 10.28 17.88
N LEU A 156 -4.89 9.12 17.31
CA LEU A 156 -6.17 8.86 16.66
C LEU A 156 -7.32 8.85 17.65
N LYS A 157 -7.13 8.31 18.86
CA LYS A 157 -8.19 8.27 19.88
C LYS A 157 -8.66 9.67 20.25
N SER A 158 -7.73 10.61 20.38
CA SER A 158 -8.04 11.98 20.76
C SER A 158 -8.62 12.81 19.61
N LYS A 159 -8.16 12.59 18.37
CA LYS A 159 -8.51 13.42 17.21
C LYS A 159 -9.70 12.89 16.41
N CYS A 160 -9.89 11.58 16.34
CA CYS A 160 -10.89 10.92 15.52
C CYS A 160 -11.60 9.79 16.30
N PRO A 161 -12.46 10.08 17.29
CA PRO A 161 -13.18 9.03 18.01
C PRO A 161 -14.11 8.23 17.08
N GLY A 162 -14.28 6.92 17.35
CA GLY A 162 -15.20 6.07 16.61
C GLY A 162 -15.06 4.55 16.82
N LYS A 163 -16.17 3.83 16.65
CA LYS A 163 -16.36 2.39 16.94
C LYS A 163 -15.30 1.44 16.35
N TYR A 164 -14.90 1.64 15.09
CA TYR A 164 -13.89 0.76 14.46
C TYR A 164 -12.48 0.99 15.00
N LEU A 165 -12.18 2.20 15.44
CA LEU A 165 -10.92 2.48 16.10
C LEU A 165 -10.94 1.84 17.49
N GLU A 166 -12.04 1.99 18.24
CA GLU A 166 -12.28 1.34 19.56
C GLU A 166 -12.05 -0.17 19.55
N LEU A 167 -12.61 -0.87 18.56
CA LEU A 167 -12.38 -2.31 18.38
C LEU A 167 -10.90 -2.65 18.08
N PHE A 168 -10.14 -1.74 17.49
CA PHE A 168 -8.71 -1.95 17.21
C PHE A 168 -7.91 -1.76 18.50
N PHE A 169 -8.22 -0.70 19.25
CA PHE A 169 -7.67 -0.42 20.57
C PHE A 169 -7.87 -1.58 21.55
N GLU A 170 -9.02 -2.25 21.51
CA GLU A 170 -9.32 -3.39 22.39
C GLU A 170 -8.51 -4.64 22.03
N LYS A 171 -8.39 -4.97 20.73
CA LYS A 171 -7.64 -6.14 20.28
C LYS A 171 -6.15 -6.05 20.59
N GLU A 172 -5.53 -4.89 20.42
CA GLU A 172 -4.08 -4.71 20.61
C GLU A 172 -3.65 -4.71 22.10
N LYS A 173 -4.60 -4.69 23.05
CA LYS A 173 -4.33 -4.79 24.50
C LYS A 173 -4.31 -6.23 25.03
N THR A 174 -4.76 -7.19 24.22
CA THR A 174 -4.87 -8.62 24.55
C THR A 174 -3.76 -9.42 23.91
#